data_AF-X0GYA6-F1
#
_entry.id   AF-X0GYA6-F1
#
_cell.length_a   1.000
_cell.length_b   1.000
_cell.length_c   1.000
_cell.angle_alpha   90.00
_cell.angle_beta   90.00
_cell.angle_gamma   90.00
#
_symmetry.space_group_name_H-M   'P 1'
#
loop_
_entity.id
_entity.type
_entity.pdbx_description
1 polymer ?
#
loop_
_entity_poly.entity_id
_entity_poly.type
_entity_poly.pdbx_seq_one_letter_code
_entity_poly.pdbx_strand_id
1 'polypeptide(L)'
;MPTDMESTESRGLPYDVLFEDASQDYTTPLPTPNDIESGEIIPDREWGANVVKIQQRFIMKFGRDVRPIEANNMLYVAKHTTIPVTRVYAIYQRKEDKKTITYILMGYIPGKSLMDLWSDIDPTRKTSIAVLFAHISISFGN
;
A
#
# COMPACT_ATOMS: atom_id res chain seq x y z
N MET A 1 -53.15 -3.22 8.16
CA MET A 1 -51.89 -2.48 8.36
C MET A 1 -51.05 -3.26 9.37
N PRO A 2 -50.15 -4.15 8.93
CA PRO A 2 -49.05 -4.60 9.76
C PRO A 2 -47.82 -3.75 9.43
N THR A 3 -47.26 -3.14 10.46
CA THR A 3 -45.99 -2.43 10.44
C THR A 3 -44.90 -3.49 10.37
N ASP A 4 -44.42 -3.79 9.17
CA ASP A 4 -43.26 -4.65 9.01
C ASP A 4 -42.02 -3.87 9.45
N MET A 5 -41.56 -4.32 10.61
CA MET A 5 -40.27 -4.09 11.24
C MET A 5 -39.18 -3.74 10.24
N GLU A 6 -38.69 -2.50 10.33
CA GLU A 6 -37.45 -2.07 9.71
C GLU A 6 -36.31 -2.84 10.39
N SER A 7 -35.98 -3.99 9.79
CA SER A 7 -34.78 -4.76 10.09
C SER A 7 -33.60 -3.85 9.82
N THR A 8 -33.02 -3.33 10.89
CA THR A 8 -31.79 -2.53 10.85
C THR A 8 -30.69 -3.46 10.33
N GLU A 9 -30.44 -3.42 9.02
CA GLU A 9 -29.26 -4.02 8.43
C GLU A 9 -28.06 -3.35 9.10
N SER A 10 -27.42 -4.05 10.03
CA SER A 10 -26.03 -3.79 10.37
C SER A 10 -25.20 -4.05 9.11
N ARG A 11 -25.15 -3.06 8.19
CA ARG A 11 -24.24 -3.08 7.05
C ARG A 11 -22.84 -2.91 7.62
N GLY A 12 -22.17 -4.04 7.84
CA GLY A 12 -20.73 -4.06 8.00
C GLY A 12 -20.06 -3.35 6.82
N LEU A 13 -18.84 -2.86 7.03
CA LEU A 13 -18.06 -2.20 5.98
C LEU A 13 -18.04 -3.08 4.71
N PRO A 14 -18.03 -2.49 3.50
CA PRO A 14 -18.00 -3.25 2.25
C PRO A 14 -16.65 -3.92 1.98
N TYR A 15 -15.76 -3.98 2.98
CA TYR A 15 -14.44 -4.56 2.96
C TYR A 15 -14.05 -5.03 4.37
N ASP A 16 -13.19 -6.04 4.43
CA ASP A 16 -12.55 -6.53 5.63
C ASP A 16 -11.28 -5.72 5.93
N VAL A 17 -11.01 -5.45 7.22
CA VAL A 17 -9.77 -4.85 7.70
C VAL A 17 -8.88 -5.96 8.24
N LEU A 18 -7.76 -6.24 7.57
CA LEU A 18 -6.81 -7.27 7.98
C LEU A 18 -5.70 -6.72 8.88
N PHE A 19 -5.37 -5.45 8.71
CA PHE A 19 -4.37 -4.75 9.49
C PHE A 19 -4.70 -3.26 9.49
N GLU A 20 -4.50 -2.61 10.63
CA GLU A 20 -4.47 -1.16 10.76
C GLU A 20 -3.39 -0.79 11.77
N ASP A 21 -2.57 0.21 11.43
CA ASP A 21 -1.50 0.69 12.28
C ASP A 21 -2.07 1.54 13.43
N ALA A 22 -2.18 0.94 14.60
CA ALA A 22 -2.70 1.59 15.81
C ALA A 22 -1.87 2.80 16.30
N SER A 23 -0.65 2.99 15.77
CA SER A 23 0.18 4.15 16.07
C SER A 23 -0.10 5.35 15.15
N GLN A 24 -1.12 5.27 14.30
CA GLN A 24 -1.54 6.42 13.51
C GLN A 24 -2.20 7.50 14.37
N ASP A 25 -1.90 8.73 13.99
CA ASP A 25 -2.58 9.90 14.48
C ASP A 25 -3.95 10.00 13.77
N TYR A 26 -5.00 9.60 14.49
CA TYR A 26 -6.38 9.58 14.02
C TYR A 26 -6.98 10.98 13.80
N THR A 27 -6.21 12.06 13.96
CA THR A 27 -6.64 13.41 13.55
C THR A 27 -6.94 13.50 12.05
N THR A 28 -6.37 12.60 11.22
CA THR A 28 -6.77 12.42 9.83
C THR A 28 -7.23 10.97 9.61
N PRO A 29 -8.47 10.72 9.17
CA PRO A 29 -8.93 9.36 8.89
C PRO A 29 -8.09 8.72 7.78
N LEU A 30 -7.76 7.45 7.95
CA LEU A 30 -7.04 6.69 6.95
C LEU A 30 -7.92 6.49 5.70
N PRO A 31 -7.37 6.68 4.49
CA PRO A 31 -8.08 6.33 3.27
C PRO A 31 -8.44 4.85 3.23
N THR A 32 -9.64 4.58 2.73
CA THR A 32 -10.24 3.26 2.63
C THR A 32 -10.39 2.85 1.16
N PRO A 33 -10.80 1.61 0.85
CA PRO A 33 -11.13 1.20 -0.51
C PRO A 33 -12.21 2.05 -1.19
N ASN A 34 -13.00 2.83 -0.45
CA ASN A 34 -14.01 3.72 -1.02
C ASN A 34 -13.42 5.04 -1.55
N ASP A 35 -12.21 5.40 -1.12
CA ASP A 35 -11.59 6.68 -1.45
C ASP A 35 -10.78 6.63 -2.77
N ILE A 36 -10.67 5.45 -3.39
CA ILE A 36 -9.82 5.22 -4.56
C ILE A 36 -10.21 6.07 -5.77
N GLU A 37 -11.51 6.37 -5.93
CA GLU A 37 -12.03 7.18 -7.05
C GLU A 37 -11.68 8.66 -6.91
N SER A 38 -11.41 9.12 -5.68
CA SER A 38 -10.94 10.48 -5.41
C SER A 38 -9.43 10.65 -5.61
N GLY A 39 -8.70 9.54 -5.80
CA GLY A 39 -7.25 9.51 -5.89
C GLY A 39 -6.71 9.86 -7.28
N GLU A 40 -5.47 10.33 -7.32
CA GLU A 40 -4.69 10.52 -8.54
C GLU A 40 -4.11 9.17 -8.99
N ILE A 41 -4.51 8.68 -10.16
CA ILE A 41 -3.98 7.43 -10.72
C ILE A 41 -2.52 7.64 -11.10
N ILE A 42 -1.64 6.75 -10.63
CA ILE A 42 -0.24 6.71 -11.07
C ILE A 42 -0.17 5.76 -12.28
N PRO A 43 0.16 6.27 -13.48
CA PRO A 43 0.17 5.49 -14.71
C PRO A 43 1.44 4.61 -14.78
N ASP A 44 1.41 3.48 -14.09
CA ASP A 44 2.35 2.38 -14.31
C ASP A 44 1.66 1.07 -13.92
N ARG A 45 0.82 0.57 -14.84
CA ARG A 45 0.03 -0.65 -14.62
C ARG A 45 0.89 -1.86 -14.93
N GLU A 46 1.64 -2.32 -13.93
CA GLU A 46 2.08 -3.72 -13.93
C GLU A 46 0.87 -4.62 -13.66
N TRP A 47 0.50 -5.41 -14.67
CA TRP A 47 -0.37 -6.59 -14.65
C TRP A 47 -1.17 -6.81 -13.35
N GLY A 48 -2.41 -6.31 -13.33
CA GLY A 48 -3.40 -6.64 -12.29
C GLY A 48 -3.28 -5.88 -10.97
N ALA A 49 -2.29 -4.99 -10.83
CA ALA A 49 -2.19 -4.02 -9.75
C ALA A 49 -2.46 -2.59 -10.27
N ASN A 50 -3.15 -1.79 -9.48
CA ASN A 50 -3.35 -0.35 -9.66
C ASN A 50 -2.75 0.38 -8.47
N VAL A 51 -2.30 1.59 -8.72
CA VAL A 51 -1.73 2.47 -7.70
C VAL A 51 -2.40 3.82 -7.81
N VAL A 52 -3.01 4.29 -6.72
CA VAL A 52 -3.58 5.63 -6.63
C VAL A 52 -2.97 6.39 -5.47
N LYS A 53 -2.71 7.67 -5.69
CA LYS A 53 -2.21 8.61 -4.70
C LYS A 53 -3.38 9.37 -4.10
N ILE A 54 -3.48 9.36 -2.76
CA ILE A 54 -4.60 9.93 -2.02
C ILE A 54 -4.07 10.98 -1.05
N GLN A 55 -4.71 12.17 -1.04
CA GLN A 55 -4.41 13.29 -0.13
C GLN A 55 -2.93 13.73 -0.14
N GLN A 56 -2.19 13.50 -1.22
CA GLN A 56 -0.74 13.80 -1.34
C GLN A 56 0.16 13.15 -0.27
N ARG A 57 -0.38 12.23 0.54
CA ARG A 57 0.29 11.61 1.69
C ARG A 57 0.27 10.08 1.62
N PHE A 58 -0.72 9.52 0.93
CA PHE A 58 -0.96 8.08 0.90
C PHE A 58 -0.88 7.53 -0.52
N ILE A 59 -0.51 6.26 -0.59
CA ILE A 59 -0.60 5.43 -1.77
C ILE A 59 -1.47 4.23 -1.43
N MET A 60 -2.46 3.98 -2.28
CA MET A 60 -3.27 2.78 -2.25
C MET A 60 -2.85 1.90 -3.42
N LYS A 61 -2.14 0.81 -3.13
CA LYS A 61 -1.90 -0.25 -4.10
C LYS A 61 -3.02 -1.27 -3.99
N PHE A 62 -3.69 -1.59 -5.09
CA PHE A 62 -4.80 -2.52 -5.05
C PHE A 62 -4.97 -3.32 -6.33
N GLY A 63 -5.54 -4.52 -6.21
CA GLY A 63 -5.76 -5.37 -7.36
C GLY A 63 -6.00 -6.83 -7.01
N ARG A 64 -6.22 -7.63 -8.04
CA ARG A 64 -6.46 -9.07 -7.92
C ARG A 64 -5.18 -9.85 -7.62
N ASP A 65 -4.07 -9.34 -8.14
CA ASP A 65 -2.75 -9.96 -8.01
C ASP A 65 -1.95 -9.37 -6.85
N VAL A 66 -2.51 -8.35 -6.17
CA VAL A 66 -1.96 -7.79 -4.93
C VAL A 66 -2.28 -8.72 -3.78
N ARG A 67 -1.26 -9.09 -3.02
CA ARG A 67 -1.39 -10.05 -1.91
C ARG A 67 -1.04 -9.40 -0.57
N PRO A 68 -1.76 -9.70 0.54
CA PRO A 68 -1.44 -9.17 1.86
C PRO A 68 0.01 -9.43 2.32
N ILE A 69 0.62 -10.51 1.81
CA ILE A 69 2.02 -10.85 2.10
C ILE A 69 3.01 -9.73 1.69
N GLU A 70 2.69 -8.92 0.68
CA GLU A 70 3.53 -7.77 0.30
C GLU A 70 3.67 -6.77 1.45
N ALA A 71 2.55 -6.44 2.09
CA ALA A 71 2.51 -5.55 3.23
C ALA A 71 3.13 -6.18 4.48
N ASN A 72 2.85 -7.47 4.73
CA ASN A 72 3.45 -8.20 5.86
C ASN A 72 4.98 -8.25 5.75
N ASN A 73 5.52 -8.45 4.55
CA ASN A 73 6.96 -8.41 4.32
C ASN A 73 7.53 -7.01 4.59
N MET A 74 6.87 -5.94 4.15
CA MET A 74 7.30 -4.57 4.47
C MET A 74 7.29 -4.30 5.98
N LEU A 75 6.25 -4.73 6.70
CA LEU A 75 6.18 -4.62 8.16
C LEU A 75 7.32 -5.40 8.84
N TYR A 76 7.62 -6.60 8.36
CA TYR A 76 8.74 -7.41 8.86
C TYR A 76 10.08 -6.70 8.65
N VAL A 77 10.33 -6.19 7.44
CA VAL A 77 11.58 -5.50 7.09
C VAL A 77 11.75 -4.22 7.91
N ALA A 78 10.69 -3.44 8.09
CA ALA A 78 10.69 -2.24 8.92
C ALA A 78 11.05 -2.53 10.39
N LYS A 79 10.61 -3.69 10.89
CA LYS A 79 10.88 -4.11 12.28
C LYS A 79 12.30 -4.65 12.48
N HIS A 80 12.87 -5.29 11.47
CA HIS A 80 14.09 -6.11 11.62
C HIS A 80 15.32 -5.54 10.92
N THR A 81 15.20 -4.45 10.16
CA THR A 81 16.31 -3.85 9.42
C THR A 81 16.30 -2.34 9.54
N THR A 82 17.41 -1.70 9.15
CA THR A 82 17.50 -0.24 8.97
C THR A 82 17.21 0.19 7.53
N ILE A 83 16.81 -0.75 6.66
CA ILE A 83 16.52 -0.46 5.26
C ILE A 83 15.22 0.34 5.23
N PRO A 84 15.22 1.53 4.62
CA PRO A 84 14.01 2.34 4.54
C PRO A 84 12.99 1.63 3.64
N VAL A 85 11.85 1.28 4.22
CA VAL A 85 10.66 0.82 3.51
C VAL A 85 9.51 1.77 3.79
N THR A 86 8.56 1.83 2.85
CA THR A 86 7.36 2.63 3.05
C THR A 86 6.57 2.10 4.25
N ARG A 87 6.09 3.03 5.10
CA ARG A 87 5.19 2.69 6.20
C ARG A 87 3.86 2.16 5.66
N VAL A 88 3.46 0.97 6.11
CA VAL A 88 2.14 0.39 5.86
C VAL A 88 1.19 0.92 6.94
N TYR A 89 0.06 1.48 6.53
CA TYR A 89 -0.96 1.99 7.44
C TYR A 89 -2.12 1.04 7.60
N ALA A 90 -2.54 0.38 6.53
CA ALA A 90 -3.65 -0.57 6.59
C ALA A 90 -3.60 -1.59 5.45
N ILE A 91 -4.24 -2.73 5.68
CA ILE A 91 -4.50 -3.76 4.68
C ILE A 91 -6.00 -4.04 4.69
N TYR A 92 -6.65 -3.88 3.54
CA TYR A 92 -8.07 -4.16 3.36
C TYR A 92 -8.29 -5.24 2.31
N GLN A 93 -9.43 -5.94 2.40
CA GLN A 93 -9.89 -6.84 1.35
C GLN A 93 -11.36 -6.61 1.02
N ARG A 94 -11.69 -6.52 -0.27
CA ARG A 94 -13.06 -6.44 -0.75
C ARG A 94 -13.36 -7.65 -1.61
N LYS A 95 -14.50 -8.31 -1.37
CA LYS A 95 -15.00 -9.35 -2.27
C LYS A 95 -15.72 -8.69 -3.43
N GLU A 96 -15.28 -8.98 -4.64
CA GLU A 96 -15.92 -8.59 -5.90
C GLU A 96 -16.23 -9.86 -6.69
N ASP A 97 -17.52 -10.17 -6.81
CA ASP A 97 -18.03 -11.42 -7.38
C ASP A 97 -17.40 -12.67 -6.73
N LYS A 98 -16.57 -13.39 -7.50
CA LYS A 98 -15.85 -14.61 -7.09
C LYS A 98 -14.37 -14.33 -6.77
N LYS A 99 -13.97 -13.06 -6.70
CA LYS A 99 -12.57 -12.65 -6.52
C LYS A 99 -12.43 -11.76 -5.29
N THR A 100 -11.24 -11.77 -4.73
CA THR A 100 -10.88 -10.87 -3.62
C THR A 100 -9.92 -9.82 -4.17
N ILE A 101 -10.22 -8.56 -3.94
CA ILE A 101 -9.34 -7.44 -4.23
C ILE A 101 -8.64 -7.07 -2.93
N THR A 102 -7.32 -7.07 -2.93
CA THR A 102 -6.52 -6.59 -1.79
C THR A 102 -6.17 -5.13 -2.00
N TYR A 103 -6.20 -4.35 -0.93
CA TYR A 103 -5.77 -2.96 -0.88
C TYR A 103 -4.70 -2.81 0.19
N ILE A 104 -3.59 -2.20 -0.16
CA ILE A 104 -2.50 -1.88 0.76
C ILE A 104 -2.38 -0.36 0.79
N LEU A 105 -2.74 0.22 1.93
CA LEU A 105 -2.55 1.63 2.20
C LEU A 105 -1.15 1.84 2.79
N MET A 106 -0.37 2.67 2.13
CA MET A 106 1.01 2.93 2.50
C MET A 106 1.39 4.40 2.32
N GLY A 107 2.51 4.83 2.89
CA GLY A 107 3.00 6.21 2.76
C GLY A 107 3.39 6.58 1.33
N TYR A 108 3.06 7.79 0.92
CA TYR A 108 3.62 8.38 -0.30
C TYR A 108 5.03 8.91 -0.01
N ILE A 109 5.99 8.52 -0.85
CA ILE A 109 7.34 9.07 -0.84
C ILE A 109 7.52 9.91 -2.11
N PRO A 110 7.62 11.25 -1.99
CA PRO A 110 7.89 12.10 -3.14
C PRO A 110 9.28 11.78 -3.73
N GLY A 111 9.35 11.60 -5.05
CA GLY A 111 10.61 11.32 -5.72
C GLY A 111 10.45 11.00 -7.20
N LYS A 112 11.58 10.85 -7.88
CA LYS A 112 11.67 10.30 -9.24
C LYS A 112 12.18 8.87 -9.17
N SER A 113 11.87 8.06 -10.17
CA SER A 113 12.41 6.70 -10.22
C SER A 113 13.93 6.75 -10.35
N LEU A 114 14.60 5.70 -9.88
CA LEU A 114 16.04 5.58 -10.09
C LEU A 114 16.39 5.54 -11.59
N MET A 115 15.50 4.97 -12.40
CA MET A 115 15.66 4.90 -13.86
C MET A 115 15.70 6.30 -14.49
N ASP A 116 14.80 7.20 -14.07
CA ASP A 116 14.75 8.59 -14.56
C ASP A 116 16.01 9.37 -14.20
N LEU A 117 16.61 9.06 -13.04
CA LEU A 117 17.78 9.76 -12.53
C LEU A 117 19.11 9.10 -12.93
N TRP A 118 19.09 7.89 -13.49
CA TRP A 118 20.29 7.06 -13.60
C TRP A 118 21.39 7.71 -14.46
N SER A 119 21.03 8.43 -15.52
CA SER A 119 21.99 9.15 -16.37
C SER A 119 22.69 10.28 -15.61
N ASP A 120 22.01 10.89 -14.65
CA ASP A 120 22.39 12.16 -14.02
C ASP A 120 23.07 11.94 -12.65
N ILE A 121 23.04 10.72 -12.12
CA ILE A 121 23.69 10.36 -10.87
C ILE A 121 25.20 10.17 -11.09
N ASP A 122 25.99 10.82 -10.25
CA ASP A 122 27.45 10.70 -10.26
C ASP A 122 27.94 9.29 -9.87
N PRO A 123 29.16 8.89 -10.28
CA PRO A 123 29.69 7.56 -10.02
C PRO A 123 29.71 7.17 -8.53
N THR A 124 30.02 8.09 -7.62
CA THR A 124 30.09 7.82 -6.18
C THR A 124 28.70 7.48 -5.64
N ARG A 125 27.67 8.22 -6.04
CA ARG A 125 26.27 7.90 -5.66
C ARG A 125 25.79 6.59 -6.27
N LYS A 126 26.18 6.25 -7.51
CA LYS A 126 25.87 4.94 -8.12
C LYS A 126 26.46 3.79 -7.30
N THR A 127 27.70 3.93 -6.82
CA THR A 127 28.33 2.93 -5.96
C THR A 127 27.57 2.76 -4.64
N SER A 128 27.18 3.86 -3.97
CA SER A 128 26.40 3.78 -2.73
C SER A 128 25.05 3.08 -2.94
N ILE A 129 24.38 3.35 -4.06
CA ILE A 129 23.13 2.69 -4.43
C ILE A 129 23.35 1.19 -4.67
N ALA A 130 24.41 0.80 -5.38
CA ALA A 130 24.75 -0.60 -5.62
C ALA A 130 25.04 -1.35 -4.31
N VAL A 131 25.73 -0.71 -3.35
CA VAL A 131 25.98 -1.29 -2.01
C VAL A 131 24.68 -1.50 -1.24
N LEU A 132 23.74 -0.54 -1.32
CA LEU A 132 22.42 -0.68 -0.69
C LEU A 132 21.65 -1.87 -1.29
N PHE A 133 21.62 -2.00 -2.62
CA PHE A 133 20.99 -3.15 -3.29
C PHE A 133 21.65 -4.48 -2.93
N ALA A 134 22.98 -4.53 -2.80
CA ALA A 134 23.69 -5.74 -2.38
C ALA A 134 23.31 -6.16 -0.95
N HIS A 135 23.18 -5.21 -0.02
CA HIS A 135 22.74 -5.50 1.35
C HIS A 135 21.29 -6.02 1.40
N ILE A 136 20.41 -5.46 0.56
CA ILE A 136 19.03 -5.93 0.41
C ILE A 136 19.03 -7.39 -0.05
N SER A 137 19.75 -7.73 -1.14
CA SER A 137 19.80 -9.10 -1.67
C SER A 137 20.32 -10.14 -0.66
N ILE A 138 21.30 -9.78 0.16
CA ILE A 138 21.83 -10.68 1.20
C ILE A 138 20.81 -10.89 2.33
N SER A 139 20.07 -9.84 2.71
CA SER A 139 19.11 -9.89 3.82
C SER A 139 17.86 -10.73 3.52
N PHE A 140 17.54 -10.96 2.24
CA PHE A 140 16.41 -11.82 1.81
C PHE A 140 16.84 -13.20 1.30
N GLY A 141 18.14 -13.52 1.34
CA GLY A 141 18.72 -14.73 0.76
C GLY A 141 18.98 -15.90 1.70
N ASN A 142 18.51 -15.86 2.96
CA ASN A 142 18.68 -16.91 3.97
C ASN A 142 17.34 -17.42 4.52
#